data_AF-A0A6G8PZZ6-F1
#
_entry.id   AF-A0A6G8PZZ6-F1
#
_cell.length_a   1.000
_cell.length_b   1.000
_cell.length_c   1.000
_cell.angle_alpha   90.00
_cell.angle_beta   90.00
_cell.angle_gamma   90.00
#
_symmetry.space_group_name_H-M   'P 1'
#
loop_
_entity.id
_entity.type
_entity.pdbx_description
1 polymer ?
#
loop_
_entity_poly.entity_id
_entity_poly.type
_entity_poly.pdbx_seq_one_letter_code
_entity_poly.pdbx_strand_id
1 'polypeptide(L)'
;MEAEKQNYGMPEGSIGPAPGPQAMSEGEERTWSALAHLSVFANLFTGFLGPVVALVIWLVYKDRSERVAFQALQSVWYQVAWLAILGAGWVVTGVLTIVLIGFLLIPVMALVTLVPFVHGAYAAYKVNKYGEYRYPLIADLISR
;
A
#
# COMPACT_ATOMS: atom_id res chain seq x y z
N MET A 1 -42.63 44.34 38.77
CA MET A 1 -42.21 43.51 37.62
C MET A 1 -40.72 43.71 37.47
N GLU A 2 -39.95 42.97 38.26
CA GLU A 2 -38.49 42.89 38.13
C GLU A 2 -38.17 41.57 37.44
N ALA A 3 -37.33 41.65 36.41
CA ALA A 3 -36.50 40.61 35.81
C ALA A 3 -36.05 41.16 34.44
N GLU A 4 -34.81 41.08 33.96
CA GLU A 4 -33.52 40.63 34.47
C GLU A 4 -32.53 41.06 33.38
N LYS A 5 -31.39 41.65 33.74
CA LYS A 5 -30.35 42.03 32.77
C LYS A 5 -29.63 40.78 32.31
N GLN A 6 -29.96 40.24 31.13
CA GLN A 6 -29.24 39.07 30.60
C GLN A 6 -28.18 39.46 29.55
N ASN A 7 -27.05 39.87 30.12
CA ASN A 7 -25.67 39.57 29.75
C ASN A 7 -25.43 38.98 28.33
N TYR A 8 -24.85 39.79 27.44
CA TYR A 8 -24.29 39.34 26.17
C TYR A 8 -22.98 38.58 26.45
N GLY A 9 -23.07 37.25 26.50
CA GLY A 9 -21.90 36.37 26.62
C GLY A 9 -21.06 36.43 25.35
N MET A 10 -19.88 37.02 25.45
CA MET A 10 -18.81 36.83 24.47
C MET A 10 -18.47 35.33 24.43
N PRO A 11 -18.28 34.70 23.25
CA PRO A 11 -17.77 33.34 23.21
C PRO A 11 -16.35 33.33 23.77
N GLU A 12 -16.19 32.70 24.93
CA GLU A 12 -14.88 32.40 25.52
C GLU A 12 -14.06 31.65 24.47
N GLY A 13 -12.93 32.24 24.09
CA GLY A 13 -11.94 31.59 23.25
C GLY A 13 -11.45 30.33 23.95
N SER A 14 -11.96 29.18 23.51
CA SER A 14 -11.45 27.88 23.89
C SER A 14 -10.04 27.74 23.32
N ILE A 15 -9.04 28.08 24.13
CA ILE A 15 -7.66 27.66 23.87
C ILE A 15 -7.64 26.14 24.10
N GLY A 16 -8.00 25.40 23.04
CA GLY A 16 -7.82 23.96 22.99
C GLY A 16 -6.33 23.61 23.14
N PRO A 17 -6.01 22.41 23.61
CA PRO A 17 -4.62 21.97 23.77
C PRO A 17 -3.87 22.09 22.43
N ALA A 18 -2.62 22.54 22.50
CA ALA A 18 -1.74 22.68 21.34
C ALA A 18 -1.75 21.39 20.49
N PRO A 19 -1.78 21.48 19.15
CA PRO A 19 -1.81 20.29 18.32
C PRO A 19 -0.52 19.50 18.58
N GLY A 20 -0.66 18.30 19.15
CA GLY A 20 0.38 17.28 19.06
C GLY A 20 0.71 16.97 17.59
N PRO A 21 1.71 16.11 17.32
CA PRO A 21 2.01 15.67 15.95
C PRO A 21 0.71 15.34 15.23
N GLN A 22 0.40 16.09 14.17
CA GLN A 22 -0.90 16.06 13.52
C GLN A 22 -1.17 14.62 13.07
N ALA A 23 -2.06 13.93 13.77
CA ALA A 23 -2.53 12.61 13.35
C ALA A 23 -3.08 12.76 11.93
N MET A 24 -2.62 11.90 11.02
CA MET A 24 -3.04 11.96 9.63
C MET A 24 -4.55 11.84 9.51
N SER A 25 -5.16 12.57 8.57
CA SER A 25 -6.58 12.38 8.30
C SER A 25 -6.85 10.99 7.71
N GLU A 26 -8.03 10.43 7.97
CA GLU A 26 -8.38 9.10 7.43
C GLU A 26 -8.27 9.03 5.90
N GLY A 27 -8.61 10.13 5.21
CA GLY A 27 -8.55 10.23 3.75
C GLY A 27 -7.11 10.20 3.23
N GLU A 28 -6.19 10.91 3.88
CA GLU A 28 -4.76 10.87 3.53
C GLU A 28 -4.19 9.48 3.75
N GLU A 29 -4.49 8.86 4.89
CA GLU A 29 -4.02 7.50 5.16
C GLU A 29 -4.56 6.49 4.14
N ARG A 30 -5.84 6.57 3.74
CA ARG A 30 -6.41 5.72 2.67
C ARG A 30 -5.68 5.94 1.35
N THR A 31 -5.38 7.20 1.01
CA THR A 31 -4.67 7.58 -0.21
C THR A 31 -3.26 7.00 -0.22
N TRP A 32 -2.46 7.23 0.82
CA TRP A 32 -1.08 6.77 0.90
C TRP A 32 -0.97 5.24 0.99
N SER A 33 -1.87 4.59 1.72
CA SER A 33 -1.96 3.13 1.73
C SER A 33 -2.32 2.55 0.35
N ALA A 34 -3.25 3.18 -0.39
CA ALA A 34 -3.60 2.74 -1.74
C ALA A 34 -2.46 2.97 -2.74
N LEU A 35 -1.79 4.13 -2.67
CA LEU A 35 -0.61 4.45 -3.48
C LEU A 35 0.53 3.47 -3.24
N ALA A 36 0.72 3.00 -2.00
CA ALA A 36 1.71 1.96 -1.73
C ALA A 36 1.44 0.69 -2.54
N HIS A 37 0.18 0.23 -2.65
CA HIS A 37 -0.16 -0.93 -3.50
C HIS A 37 -0.07 -0.63 -5.00
N LEU A 38 -0.47 0.56 -5.43
CA LEU A 38 -0.35 0.98 -6.84
C LEU A 38 1.11 1.17 -7.30
N SER A 39 2.06 1.25 -6.38
CA SER A 39 3.47 1.31 -6.73
C SER A 39 3.93 0.12 -7.59
N VAL A 40 3.24 -1.03 -7.53
CA VAL A 40 3.52 -2.19 -8.40
C VAL A 40 3.54 -1.83 -9.89
N PHE A 41 2.75 -0.84 -10.32
CA PHE A 41 2.72 -0.39 -11.71
C PHE A 41 4.02 0.29 -12.15
N ALA A 42 4.86 0.77 -11.24
CA ALA A 42 6.21 1.24 -11.58
C ALA A 42 7.08 0.12 -12.17
N ASN A 43 6.78 -1.15 -11.87
CA ASN A 43 7.49 -2.30 -12.44
C ASN A 43 7.21 -2.49 -13.93
N LEU A 44 6.15 -1.91 -14.51
CA LEU A 44 5.91 -1.98 -15.97
C LEU A 44 7.03 -1.31 -16.77
N PHE A 45 7.62 -0.25 -16.21
CA PHE A 45 8.67 0.53 -16.87
C PHE A 45 10.08 0.12 -16.43
N THR A 46 10.21 -0.42 -15.23
CA THR A 46 11.52 -0.62 -14.59
C THR A 46 11.81 -2.05 -14.19
N GLY A 47 10.80 -2.91 -14.12
CA GLY A 47 10.90 -4.28 -13.62
C GLY A 47 11.05 -4.42 -12.10
N PHE A 48 11.46 -3.39 -11.35
CA PHE A 48 11.76 -3.55 -9.91
C PHE A 48 11.51 -2.31 -9.01
N LEU A 49 11.16 -1.13 -9.53
CA LEU A 49 11.03 0.07 -8.68
C LEU A 49 9.77 0.11 -7.81
N GLY A 50 8.76 -0.71 -8.10
CA GLY A 50 7.52 -0.75 -7.32
C GLY A 50 7.74 -0.98 -5.81
N PRO A 51 8.45 -2.03 -5.37
CA PRO A 51 8.73 -2.22 -3.94
C PRO A 51 9.56 -1.08 -3.35
N VAL A 52 10.43 -0.44 -4.14
CA VAL A 52 11.22 0.71 -3.68
C VAL A 52 10.31 1.90 -3.37
N VAL A 53 9.35 2.20 -4.24
CA VAL A 53 8.37 3.26 -4.02
C VAL A 53 7.51 2.96 -2.79
N ALA A 54 7.03 1.72 -2.62
CA ALA A 54 6.31 1.32 -1.41
C ALA A 54 7.17 1.45 -0.14
N LEU A 55 8.47 1.13 -0.23
CA LEU A 55 9.40 1.26 0.89
C LEU A 55 9.64 2.72 1.27
N VAL A 56 9.75 3.61 0.29
CA VAL A 56 9.84 5.05 0.54
C VAL A 56 8.58 5.55 1.25
N ILE A 57 7.39 5.12 0.81
CA ILE A 57 6.14 5.46 1.51
C ILE A 57 6.17 4.95 2.95
N TRP A 58 6.61 3.71 3.18
CA TRP A 58 6.77 3.17 4.53
C TRP A 58 7.73 4.03 5.37
N LEU A 59 8.93 4.35 4.88
CA LEU A 59 9.91 5.16 5.61
C LEU A 59 9.40 6.56 5.97
N VAL A 60 8.64 7.19 5.07
CA VAL A 60 8.11 8.55 5.27
C VAL A 60 6.96 8.56 6.29
N TYR A 61 6.13 7.52 6.29
CA TYR A 61 4.87 7.49 7.05
C TYR A 61 4.89 6.56 8.28
N LYS A 62 5.96 5.78 8.51
CA LYS A 62 6.04 4.80 9.61
C LYS A 62 5.75 5.38 10.99
N ASP A 63 6.17 6.62 11.24
CA ASP A 63 5.99 7.30 12.53
C ASP A 63 4.75 8.21 12.56
N ARG A 64 4.02 8.31 11.44
CA ARG A 64 2.86 9.23 11.28
C ARG A 64 1.53 8.48 11.28
N SER A 65 1.49 7.25 10.77
CA SER A 65 0.30 6.42 10.74
C SER A 65 0.67 4.94 10.72
N GLU A 66 0.22 4.20 11.74
CA GLU A 66 0.37 2.75 11.80
C GLU A 66 -0.31 2.05 10.62
N ARG A 67 -1.44 2.59 10.16
CA ARG A 67 -2.18 2.02 9.03
C ARG A 67 -1.43 2.17 7.72
N VAL A 68 -0.87 3.35 7.44
CA VAL A 68 -0.03 3.57 6.26
C VAL A 68 1.22 2.71 6.33
N ALA A 69 1.87 2.66 7.50
CA ALA A 69 3.04 1.83 7.74
C ALA A 69 2.75 0.35 7.43
N PHE A 70 1.68 -0.20 8.01
CA PHE A 70 1.30 -1.59 7.80
C PHE A 70 1.01 -1.90 6.32
N GLN A 71 0.20 -1.06 5.65
CA GLN A 71 -0.16 -1.28 4.25
C GLN A 71 1.03 -1.13 3.29
N ALA A 72 1.91 -0.17 3.56
CA ALA A 72 3.11 0.05 2.76
C ALA A 72 4.10 -1.11 2.91
N LEU A 73 4.38 -1.55 4.14
CA LEU A 73 5.26 -2.69 4.39
C LEU A 73 4.70 -3.98 3.81
N GLN A 74 3.38 -4.19 3.92
CA GLN A 74 2.69 -5.31 3.28
C GLN A 74 2.86 -5.27 1.75
N SER A 75 2.79 -4.09 1.12
CA SER A 75 3.01 -3.95 -0.32
C SER A 75 4.46 -4.23 -0.72
N VAL A 76 5.45 -3.75 0.06
CA VAL A 76 6.88 -4.02 -0.16
C VAL A 76 7.12 -5.53 -0.23
N TRP A 77 6.73 -6.26 0.81
CA TRP A 77 6.99 -7.69 0.89
C TRP A 77 6.21 -8.50 -0.14
N TYR A 78 4.98 -8.10 -0.45
CA TYR A 78 4.22 -8.72 -1.52
C TYR A 78 4.93 -8.58 -2.87
N GLN A 79 5.38 -7.37 -3.22
CA GLN A 79 6.07 -7.14 -4.48
C GLN A 79 7.42 -7.85 -4.55
N VAL A 80 8.20 -7.85 -3.46
CA VAL A 80 9.47 -8.61 -3.38
C VAL A 80 9.23 -10.11 -3.61
N ALA A 81 8.19 -10.69 -2.99
CA ALA A 81 7.83 -12.08 -3.19
C ALA A 81 7.47 -12.37 -4.67
N TRP A 82 6.69 -11.50 -5.31
CA TRP A 82 6.36 -11.66 -6.73
C TRP A 82 7.56 -11.48 -7.65
N LEU A 83 8.47 -10.53 -7.38
CA LEU A 83 9.70 -10.38 -8.15
C LEU A 83 10.56 -11.64 -8.07
N ALA A 84 10.69 -12.24 -6.88
CA ALA A 84 11.41 -13.50 -6.71
C ALA A 84 10.75 -14.66 -7.47
N ILE A 85 9.43 -14.81 -7.36
CA ILE A 85 8.65 -15.86 -8.05
C ILE A 85 8.77 -15.70 -9.57
N LEU A 86 8.54 -14.49 -10.10
CA LEU A 86 8.60 -14.22 -11.53
C LEU A 86 10.03 -14.36 -12.06
N GLY A 87 11.03 -13.86 -11.33
CA GLY A 87 12.43 -14.01 -11.69
C GLY A 87 12.83 -15.48 -11.83
N ALA A 88 12.51 -16.30 -10.83
CA ALA A 88 12.77 -17.75 -10.89
C ALA A 88 11.99 -18.43 -12.03
N GLY A 89 10.71 -18.10 -12.20
CA GLY A 89 9.87 -18.68 -13.25
C GLY A 89 10.37 -18.35 -14.66
N TRP A 90 10.80 -17.11 -14.91
CA TRP A 90 11.37 -16.70 -16.20
C TRP A 90 12.75 -17.32 -16.45
N VAL A 91 13.59 -17.49 -15.42
CA VAL A 91 14.86 -18.23 -15.54
C VAL A 91 14.62 -19.68 -15.94
N VAL A 92 13.72 -20.39 -15.24
CA VAL A 92 13.38 -21.79 -15.55
C VAL A 92 12.81 -21.91 -16.96
N THR A 93 11.91 -20.99 -17.33
CA THR A 93 11.33 -20.95 -18.69
C THR A 93 12.40 -20.74 -19.74
N GLY A 94 13.34 -19.82 -19.53
CA GLY A 94 14.45 -19.55 -20.43
C GLY A 94 15.36 -20.76 -20.63
N VAL A 95 15.69 -21.47 -19.56
CA VAL A 95 16.49 -22.71 -19.63
C VAL A 95 15.75 -23.80 -20.41
N LEU A 96 14.46 -24.00 -20.16
CA LEU A 96 13.65 -25.01 -20.88
C LEU A 96 13.44 -24.68 -22.35
N THR A 97 13.57 -23.42 -22.75
CA THR A 97 13.49 -23.03 -24.17
C THR A 97 14.65 -23.62 -24.98
N ILE A 98 15.81 -23.88 -24.38
CA ILE A 98 16.95 -24.55 -25.05
C ILE A 98 16.55 -25.93 -25.59
N VAL A 99 15.66 -26.64 -24.89
CA VAL A 99 15.11 -27.94 -25.28
C VAL A 99 13.70 -27.84 -25.88
N LEU A 100 13.32 -26.66 -26.38
CA LEU A 100 12.03 -26.33 -27.03
C LEU A 100 10.78 -26.37 -26.11
N ILE A 101 10.84 -27.02 -24.94
CA ILE A 101 9.71 -27.10 -24.00
C ILE A 101 9.32 -25.71 -23.47
N GLY A 102 10.30 -24.81 -23.28
CA GLY A 102 10.06 -23.48 -22.73
C GLY A 102 9.11 -22.61 -23.56
N PHE A 103 9.01 -22.84 -24.88
CA PHE A 103 8.06 -22.10 -25.73
C PHE A 103 6.60 -22.27 -25.29
N LEU A 104 6.25 -23.44 -24.73
CA LEU A 104 4.91 -23.69 -24.18
C LEU A 104 4.68 -22.94 -22.87
N LEU A 105 5.73 -22.63 -22.11
CA LEU A 105 5.65 -21.93 -20.83
C LEU A 105 5.64 -20.41 -20.98
N ILE A 106 6.20 -19.85 -22.06
CA ILE A 106 6.18 -18.40 -22.32
C ILE A 106 4.77 -17.79 -22.19
N PRO A 107 3.71 -18.29 -22.87
CA PRO A 107 2.38 -17.69 -22.74
C PRO A 107 1.82 -17.81 -21.31
N VAL A 108 2.13 -18.90 -20.61
CA VAL A 108 1.71 -19.10 -19.20
C VAL A 108 2.40 -18.06 -18.30
N MET A 109 3.72 -17.90 -18.43
CA MET A 109 4.48 -16.94 -17.65
C MET A 109 4.09 -15.49 -17.96
N ALA A 110 3.74 -15.18 -19.20
CA ALA A 110 3.21 -13.87 -19.57
C ALA A 110 1.91 -13.57 -18.82
N LEU A 111 0.98 -14.53 -18.72
CA LEU A 111 -0.25 -14.37 -17.94
C LEU A 111 0.01 -14.27 -16.44
N VAL A 112 0.90 -15.10 -15.89
CA VAL A 112 1.27 -15.06 -14.46
C VAL A 112 1.88 -13.70 -14.09
N THR A 113 2.63 -13.08 -15.00
CA THR A 113 3.21 -11.74 -14.80
C THR A 113 2.15 -10.67 -14.55
N LEU A 114 0.90 -10.86 -15.00
CA LEU A 114 -0.20 -9.90 -14.78
C LEU A 114 -0.79 -9.97 -13.36
N VAL A 115 -0.64 -11.10 -12.67
CA VAL A 115 -1.23 -11.34 -11.33
C VAL A 115 -0.88 -10.26 -10.30
N PRO A 116 0.39 -9.88 -10.07
CA PRO A 116 0.71 -8.85 -9.08
C PRO A 116 0.09 -7.48 -9.38
N PHE A 117 -0.12 -7.13 -10.65
CA PHE A 117 -0.75 -5.86 -11.04
C PHE A 117 -2.24 -5.84 -10.73
N VAL A 118 -2.95 -6.93 -11.08
CA VAL A 118 -4.38 -7.09 -10.76
C VAL A 118 -4.58 -7.06 -9.24
N HIS A 119 -3.73 -7.78 -8.51
CA HIS A 119 -3.86 -7.87 -7.06
C HIS A 119 -3.46 -6.58 -6.34
N GLY A 120 -2.46 -5.84 -6.84
CA GLY A 120 -2.11 -4.52 -6.34
C GLY A 120 -3.22 -3.50 -6.58
N ALA A 121 -3.84 -3.50 -7.78
CA ALA A 121 -5.00 -2.66 -8.06
C ALA A 121 -6.21 -3.01 -7.19
N TYR A 122 -6.47 -4.30 -6.98
CA TYR A 122 -7.54 -4.77 -6.09
C TYR A 122 -7.30 -4.38 -4.63
N ALA A 123 -6.07 -4.54 -4.12
CA ALA A 123 -5.69 -4.11 -2.79
C ALA A 123 -5.86 -2.59 -2.62
N ALA A 124 -5.38 -1.80 -3.58
CA ALA A 124 -5.56 -0.35 -3.58
C ALA A 124 -7.05 0.04 -3.55
N TYR A 125 -7.89 -0.60 -4.37
CA TYR A 125 -9.34 -0.38 -4.35
C TYR A 125 -9.96 -0.72 -2.99
N LYS A 126 -9.59 -1.87 -2.41
CA LYS A 126 -10.11 -2.31 -1.11
C LYS A 126 -9.71 -1.36 0.02
N VAL A 127 -8.45 -0.95 0.07
CA VAL A 127 -7.95 0.03 1.05
C VAL A 127 -8.65 1.38 0.89
N ASN A 128 -8.82 1.85 -0.35
CA ASN A 128 -9.46 3.15 -0.58
C ASN A 128 -10.94 3.14 -0.17
N LYS A 129 -11.66 2.02 -0.41
CA LYS A 129 -13.09 1.90 -0.14
C LYS A 129 -13.41 1.51 1.30
N TYR A 130 -12.64 0.58 1.87
CA TYR A 130 -12.92 -0.05 3.16
C TYR A 130 -11.88 0.30 4.24
N GLY A 131 -10.86 1.09 3.92
CA GLY A 131 -9.81 1.51 4.87
C GLY A 131 -8.67 0.50 5.02
N GLU A 132 -8.89 -0.77 4.70
CA GLU A 132 -7.94 -1.84 4.94
C GLU A 132 -7.97 -2.93 3.88
N TYR A 133 -6.84 -3.63 3.80
CA TYR A 133 -6.68 -4.84 2.99
C TYR A 133 -5.50 -5.67 3.52
N ARG A 134 -5.63 -7.00 3.54
CA ARG A 134 -4.60 -7.91 4.03
C ARG A 134 -4.29 -8.97 3.00
N TYR A 135 -3.01 -9.08 2.59
CA TYR A 135 -2.52 -10.28 1.90
C TYR A 135 -2.25 -11.34 2.97
N PRO A 136 -3.00 -12.45 3.09
CA PRO A 136 -2.91 -13.33 4.25
C PRO A 136 -1.48 -13.75 4.62
N LEU A 137 -0.72 -14.29 3.65
CA LEU A 137 0.66 -14.74 3.88
C LEU A 137 1.62 -13.61 4.31
N ILE A 138 1.45 -12.41 3.74
CA ILE A 138 2.36 -11.29 4.01
C ILE A 138 1.96 -10.57 5.30
N ALA A 139 0.67 -10.37 5.49
CA ALA A 139 0.10 -9.76 6.68
C ALA A 139 0.51 -10.54 7.94
N ASP A 140 0.44 -11.86 7.88
CA ASP A 140 0.83 -12.74 8.99
C ASP A 140 2.35 -12.82 9.19
N LEU A 141 3.15 -12.53 8.16
CA LEU A 141 4.60 -12.44 8.27
C LEU A 141 5.03 -11.16 9.00
N ILE A 142 4.38 -10.04 8.72
CA ILE A 142 4.74 -8.73 9.28
C ILE A 142 4.06 -8.42 10.61
N SER A 143 3.00 -9.14 10.98
CA SER A 143 2.29 -8.94 12.26
C SER A 143 2.79 -9.82 13.40
N ARG A 144 3.91 -10.52 13.22
CA ARG A 144 4.61 -11.30 14.24
C ARG A 144 5.69 -10.45 14.90
#